data_AF-A0A7J0BQY1-F1
#
_entry.id   AF-A0A7J0BQY1-F1
#
_cell.length_a   1.000
_cell.length_b   1.000
_cell.length_c   1.000
_cell.angle_alpha   90.00
_cell.angle_beta   90.00
_cell.angle_gamma   90.00
#
_symmetry.space_group_name_H-M   'P 1'
#
loop_
_entity.id
_entity.type
_entity.pdbx_description
1 polymer ?
#
loop_
_entity_poly.entity_id
_entity_poly.type
_entity_poly.pdbx_seq_one_letter_code
_entity_poly.pdbx_strand_id
1 'polypeptide(L)' 'MGKSTSLGRVEVVLTKPNGERIEVEVGENGMVYIDVETDRRCTMNVAQQWAELSDEHRQKASMFIRSIQQNLEGLLTN' A
#
# COMPACT_ATOMS: atom_id res chain seq x y z
N MET A 1 13.73 5.95 -27.45
CA MET A 1 12.86 6.35 -26.32
C MET A 1 12.50 5.10 -25.55
N GLY A 2 13.13 4.87 -24.39
CA GLY A 2 12.79 3.73 -23.54
C GLY A 2 11.39 3.94 -22.97
N LYS A 3 10.49 2.96 -23.12
CA LYS A 3 9.20 2.96 -22.44
C LYS A 3 9.49 2.85 -20.94
N SER A 4 9.27 3.93 -20.21
CA SER A 4 9.16 3.86 -18.76
C SER A 4 7.89 3.05 -18.47
N THR A 5 8.05 1.79 -18.10
CA THR A 5 7.01 1.02 -17.43
C THR A 5 6.81 1.68 -16.07
N SER A 6 5.79 2.53 -15.94
CA SER A 6 5.35 2.97 -14.64
C SER A 6 4.96 1.72 -13.85
N LEU A 7 5.44 1.63 -12.60
CA LEU A 7 4.95 0.63 -11.67
C LEU A 7 3.45 0.86 -11.52
N GLY A 8 2.65 0.01 -12.17
CA GLY A 8 1.20 -0.02 -11.95
C GLY A 8 0.97 -0.41 -10.51
N ARG A 9 0.42 0.51 -9.71
CA ARG A 9 -0.16 0.34 -8.37
C ARG A 9 0.53 -0.67 -7.42
N VAL A 10 1.10 -0.16 -6.33
CA VAL A 10 1.57 -1.01 -5.22
C VAL A 10 0.44 -1.22 -4.22
N GLU A 11 0.10 -2.48 -3.98
CA GLU A 11 -0.85 -2.90 -2.93
C GLU A 11 -0.09 -3.69 -1.86
N VAL A 12 -0.45 -3.46 -0.60
CA VAL A 12 0.03 -4.26 0.52
C VAL A 12 -1.15 -4.97 1.15
N VAL A 13 -1.10 -6.31 1.12
CA VAL A 13 -2.14 -7.16 1.72
C VAL A 13 -1.57 -7.88 2.93
N LEU A 14 -2.16 -7.65 4.09
CA LEU A 14 -1.84 -8.33 5.35
C LEU A 14 -2.96 -9.32 5.67
N THR A 15 -2.64 -10.60 5.80
CA THR A 15 -3.60 -11.62 6.25
C THR A 15 -3.31 -11.98 7.71
N LYS A 16 -4.30 -11.79 8.58
CA LYS A 16 -4.21 -12.15 10.00
C LYS A 16 -4.54 -13.64 10.20
N PRO A 17 -4.06 -14.26 11.30
CA PRO A 17 -4.37 -15.66 11.62
C PRO A 17 -5.87 -15.97 11.79
N ASN A 18 -6.68 -14.97 12.13
CA ASN A 18 -8.14 -15.10 12.28
C ASN A 18 -8.89 -15.01 10.94
N GLY A 19 -8.19 -14.92 9.80
CA GLY A 19 -8.79 -14.83 8.48
C GLY A 19 -9.16 -13.41 8.04
N GLU A 20 -8.93 -12.39 8.87
CA GLU A 20 -9.06 -11.00 8.42
C GLU A 20 -7.97 -10.64 7.41
N ARG A 21 -8.37 -9.98 6.33
CA ARG A 21 -7.48 -9.46 5.30
C ARG A 21 -7.52 -7.93 5.35
N ILE A 22 -6.37 -7.29 5.51
CA ILE A 22 -6.22 -5.84 5.43
C ILE A 22 -5.50 -5.52 4.13
N GLU A 23 -6.17 -4.80 3.24
CA GLU A 23 -5.61 -4.32 1.99
C GLU A 23 -5.33 -2.83 2.12
N VAL A 24 -4.11 -2.42 1.76
CA VAL A 24 -3.66 -1.03 1.75
C VAL A 24 -3.24 -0.67 0.33
N GLU A 25 -3.87 0.35 -0.22
CA GLU A 25 -3.58 0.88 -1.55
C GLU A 25 -3.19 2.35 -1.45
N VAL A 26 -2.18 2.76 -2.21
CA VAL A 26 -1.92 4.18 -2.49
C VAL A 26 -2.23 4.45 -3.95
N GLY A 27 -3.30 5.22 -4.19
CA GLY A 27 -3.72 5.61 -5.53
C GLY A 27 -2.83 6.69 -6.13
N GLU A 28 -2.80 6.79 -7.46
CA GLU A 28 -2.04 7.82 -8.20
C GLU A 28 -2.50 9.25 -7.88
N ASN A 29 -3.72 9.41 -7.37
CA ASN A 29 -4.30 10.67 -6.91
C ASN A 29 -3.80 11.10 -5.50
N GLY A 30 -2.90 10.35 -4.88
CA GLY A 30 -2.40 10.63 -3.53
C GLY A 30 -3.35 10.19 -2.42
N MET A 31 -4.37 9.41 -2.72
CA MET A 31 -5.24 8.79 -1.72
C MET A 31 -4.63 7.53 -1.16
N VAL A 32 -4.83 7.31 0.14
CA VAL A 32 -4.58 6.05 0.82
C VAL A 32 -5.92 5.40 1.11
N TYR A 33 -6.07 4.16 0.66
CA TYR A 33 -7.23 3.33 0.94
C TYR A 33 -6.81 2.18 1.84
N ILE A 34 -7.63 1.89 2.86
CA ILE A 34 -7.49 0.74 3.73
C ILE A 34 -8.81 0.01 3.76
N ASP A 35 -8.82 -1.21 3.24
CA ASP A 35 -9.96 -2.12 3.29
C ASP A 35 -9.67 -3.26 4.26
N VAL A 36 -10.64 -3.55 5.13
CA VAL A 36 -10.58 -4.73 6.01
C VAL A 36 -11.71 -5.65 5.63
N GLU A 37 -11.34 -6.88 5.32
CA GLU A 37 -12.26 -7.93 4.91
C GLU A 37 -12.22 -9.08 5.92
N THR A 38 -13.39 -9.60 6.27
CA THR A 38 -13.55 -10.85 7.03
C THR A 38 -14.52 -11.74 6.26
N ASP A 39 -14.15 -13.00 6.02
CA ASP A 39 -14.98 -13.95 5.25
C ASP A 39 -15.46 -13.41 3.90
N ARG A 40 -14.56 -12.70 3.19
CA ARG A 40 -14.81 -12.04 1.90
C ARG A 40 -15.87 -10.92 1.96
N ARG A 41 -16.10 -10.34 3.12
CA ARG A 41 -16.97 -9.17 3.32
C ARG A 41 -16.15 -8.02 3.86
N CYS A 42 -16.23 -6.87 3.21
CA CYS A 42 -15.67 -5.62 3.74
C CYS A 42 -16.40 -5.26 5.04
N THR A 43 -15.65 -5.18 6.14
CA THR A 43 -16.12 -4.81 7.47
C THR A 43 -15.73 -3.38 7.83
N MET A 44 -14.69 -2.84 7.19
CA MET A 44 -14.24 -1.47 7.35
C MET A 44 -13.56 -0.97 6.06
N ASN A 45 -13.81 0.28 5.72
CA ASN A 45 -13.13 1.01 4.67
C ASN A 45 -12.67 2.37 5.21
N VAL A 46 -11.44 2.75 4.89
CA VAL A 46 -10.89 4.09 5.14
C VAL A 46 -10.34 4.62 3.83
N ALA A 47 -10.67 5.87 3.52
CA ALA A 47 -10.08 6.61 2.42
C ALA A 47 -9.60 7.96 2.95
N GLN A 48 -8.31 8.26 2.82
CA GLN A 48 -7.73 9.49 3.32
C GLN A 48 -6.69 10.05 2.35
N GLN A 49 -6.63 11.37 2.21
CA GLN A 49 -5.56 12.01 1.45
C GLN A 49 -4.22 11.81 2.17
N TRP A 50 -3.16 11.45 1.45
CA TRP A 50 -1.81 11.34 2.01
C TRP A 50 -1.36 12.63 2.70
N ALA A 51 -1.74 13.78 2.15
CA ALA A 51 -1.45 15.11 2.70
C ALA A 51 -2.17 15.38 4.04
N GLU A 52 -3.22 14.63 4.37
CA GLU A 52 -3.99 14.77 5.62
C GLU A 52 -3.52 13.83 6.72
N LEU A 53 -2.67 12.85 6.41
CA LEU A 53 -2.02 12.02 7.43
C LEU A 53 -1.18 12.90 8.37
N SER A 54 -1.04 12.49 9.63
CA SER A 54 -0.07 13.15 10.51
C SER A 54 1.35 12.99 9.99
N ASP A 55 2.26 13.91 10.34
CA ASP A 55 3.67 13.82 9.96
C ASP A 55 4.30 12.49 10.37
N GLU A 56 3.98 12.02 11.58
CA GLU A 56 4.44 10.74 12.09
C GLU A 56 3.96 9.57 11.22
N HIS A 57 2.68 9.54 10.85
CA HIS A 57 2.12 8.48 10.01
C HIS A 57 2.72 8.50 8.60
N ARG A 58 2.89 9.68 7.99
CA ARG A 58 3.56 9.82 6.70
C ARG A 58 4.99 9.30 6.73
N GLN A 59 5.74 9.63 7.78
CA GLN A 59 7.13 9.20 7.91
C GLN A 59 7.24 7.68 8.02
N LYS A 60 6.42 7.07 8.89
CA LYS A 60 6.35 5.60 9.05
C LYS A 60 5.99 4.91 7.73
N ALA A 61 4.96 5.40 7.03
CA ALA A 61 4.53 4.84 5.75
C ALA A 61 5.62 4.98 4.67
N SER A 62 6.30 6.14 4.60
CA SER A 62 7.41 6.38 3.65
C SER A 62 8.58 5.41 3.86
N MET A 63 8.95 5.16 5.13
CA MET A 63 10.00 4.19 5.46
C MET A 63 9.63 2.78 5.03
N PHE A 64 8.39 2.38 5.25
CA PHE A 64 7.88 1.06 4.87
C PHE A 64 7.87 0.87 3.34
N ILE A 65 7.30 1.83 2.61
CA ILE A 65 7.28 1.82 1.13
C ILE A 65 8.69 1.73 0.57
N ARG A 66 9.62 2.54 1.10
CA ARG A 66 11.03 2.52 0.67
C ARG A 66 11.69 1.16 0.89
N SER A 67 11.43 0.52 2.04
CA SER A 67 11.93 -0.81 2.35
C SER A 67 11.41 -1.85 1.35
N ILE A 68 10.10 -1.83 1.05
CA ILE A 68 9.49 -2.73 0.05
C ILE A 68 10.12 -2.49 -1.33
N GLN A 69 10.19 -1.23 -1.77
CA GLN A 69 10.73 -0.88 -3.08
C GLN A 69 12.16 -1.39 -3.26
N GLN A 70 13.04 -1.20 -2.27
CA GLN A 70 14.42 -1.68 -2.32
C GLN A 70 14.51 -3.20 -2.46
N ASN A 71 13.65 -3.93 -1.75
CA ASN A 71 13.61 -5.40 -1.84
C ASN A 71 13.03 -5.87 -3.18
N LEU A 72 12.02 -5.18 -3.73
CA LEU A 72 11.44 -5.48 -5.04
C LEU A 72 12.40 -5.17 -6.19
N GLU A 73 13.11 -4.04 -6.14
CA GLU A 73 14.14 -3.70 -7.13
C GLU A 73 15.19 -4.80 -7.23
N GLY A 74 15.66 -5.33 -6.10
CA GLY A 74 16.60 -6.45 -6.07
C GLY A 74 16.06 -7.76 -6.67
N LEU A 75 14.74 -7.96 -6.67
CA LEU A 75 14.09 -9.12 -7.30
C LEU A 75 13.89 -8.93 -8.82
N LEU A 76 13.74 -7.69 -9.29
CA LEU A 76 13.48 -7.37 -10.70
C LEU A 76 14.75 -7.19 -11.53
N THR A 77 15.91 -7.01 -10.89
CA THR A 77 17.22 -6.92 -11.57
C THR A 77 17.96 -8.25 -11.71
N ASN A 78 17.36 -9.36 -11.25
CA ASN A 78 17.82 -10.73 -11.52
C ASN A 78 16.98 -11.39 -12.61
#